data_AF-A0A930E5W2-F1
#
_entry.id   AF-A0A930E5W2-F1
#
_cell.length_a   1.000
_cell.length_b   1.000
_cell.length_c   1.000
_cell.angle_alpha   90.00
_cell.angle_beta   90.00
_cell.angle_gamma   90.00
#
_symmetry.space_group_name_H-M   'P 1'
#
loop_
_entity.id
_entity.type
_entity.pdbx_description
1 polymer ?
#
loop_
_entity_poly.entity_id
_entity_poly.type
_entity_poly.pdbx_seq_one_letter_code
_entity_poly.pdbx_strand_id
1 'polypeptide(L)' 'MTFSEAFTIIREDGAKAMRLPKWNNDVRVKVQNLDGTLCNTHPYLYVESRFGRVPWIPNYVELFAKEWEIV' A
#
# COMPACT_ATOMS: atom_id res chain seq x y z
N MET A 1 -13.50 -2.18 -1.94
CA MET A 1 -13.60 -0.78 -1.46
C MET A 1 -12.85 0.15 -2.41
N THR A 2 -13.11 1.46 -2.37
CA THR A 2 -12.38 2.43 -3.19
C THR A 2 -10.93 2.59 -2.71
N PHE A 3 -10.06 3.14 -3.56
CA PHE A 3 -8.68 3.44 -3.18
C PHE A 3 -8.61 4.34 -1.95
N SER A 4 -9.42 5.39 -1.88
CA SER A 4 -9.40 6.37 -0.78
C SER A 4 -9.77 5.74 0.57
N GLU A 5 -10.79 4.87 0.58
CA GLU A 5 -11.21 4.14 1.78
C GLU A 5 -10.11 3.19 2.25
N ALA A 6 -9.54 2.39 1.33
CA ALA A 6 -8.46 1.46 1.65
C ALA A 6 -7.21 2.19 2.14
N PHE A 7 -6.84 3.28 1.47
CA PHE A 7 -5.69 4.11 1.81
C PHE A 7 -5.82 4.71 3.22
N THR A 8 -7.02 5.21 3.57
CA THR A 8 -7.28 5.76 4.91
C THR A 8 -7.01 4.71 5.99
N ILE A 9 -7.48 3.47 5.77
CA ILE A 9 -7.29 2.35 6.71
C ILE A 9 -5.80 2.02 6.89
N ILE A 10 -5.05 1.80 5.81
CA ILE A 10 -3.64 1.39 5.92
C ILE A 10 -2.72 2.52 6.40
N ARG A 11 -3.15 3.77 6.25
CA ARG A 11 -2.43 4.94 6.76
C ARG A 11 -2.60 5.09 8.26
N GLU A 12 -3.79 4.80 8.79
CA GLU A 12 -4.07 4.84 10.23
C GLU A 12 -3.52 3.60 10.94
N ASP A 13 -3.55 2.46 10.27
CA ASP A 13 -3.08 1.17 10.78
C ASP A 13 -2.01 0.59 9.85
N GLY A 14 -0.76 0.98 10.08
CA GLY A 14 0.38 0.57 9.25
C GLY A 14 0.76 -0.92 9.34
N ALA A 15 0.09 -1.71 10.20
CA ALA A 15 0.22 -3.16 10.18
C ALA A 15 -0.58 -3.78 9.02
N LYS A 16 -1.62 -3.09 8.54
CA LYS A 16 -2.46 -3.52 7.42
C LYS A 16 -1.85 -3.14 6.08
N ALA A 17 -2.27 -3.87 5.06
CA ALA A 17 -1.95 -3.59 3.68
C ALA A 17 -3.22 -3.57 2.84
N MET A 18 -3.12 -3.03 1.63
CA MET A 18 -4.20 -3.07 0.64
C MET A 18 -3.72 -3.72 -0.65
N ARG A 19 -4.62 -4.36 -1.37
CA ARG A 19 -4.32 -4.95 -2.68
C ARG A 19 -5.51 -4.93 -3.60
N LEU A 20 -5.25 -5.21 -4.88
CA LEU A 20 -6.26 -5.57 -5.85
C LEU A 20 -6.34 -7.09 -6.02
N PRO A 21 -7.55 -7.68 -6.15
CA PRO A 21 -7.75 -9.12 -6.32
C PRO A 21 -7.04 -9.70 -7.54
N LYS A 22 -6.96 -8.92 -8.62
CA LYS A 22 -6.30 -9.31 -9.88
C LYS A 22 -4.78 -9.39 -9.80
N TRP A 23 -4.17 -8.82 -8.76
CA TRP A 23 -2.72 -8.91 -8.55
C TRP A 23 -2.34 -10.27 -8.00
N ASN A 24 -1.04 -10.60 -8.03
CA ASN A 24 -0.56 -11.80 -7.35
C ASN A 24 -0.79 -11.70 -5.83
N ASN A 25 -1.03 -12.83 -5.17
CA ASN A 25 -1.38 -12.92 -3.76
C ASN A 25 -0.27 -12.45 -2.81
N ASP A 26 0.97 -12.44 -3.28
CA ASP A 26 2.11 -11.91 -2.54
C ASP A 26 2.27 -10.39 -2.67
N VAL A 27 1.59 -9.74 -3.62
CA VAL A 27 1.71 -8.30 -3.89
C VAL A 27 0.75 -7.51 -2.99
N ARG A 28 1.32 -6.62 -2.17
CA ARG A 28 0.56 -5.80 -1.22
C ARG A 28 1.12 -4.39 -1.18
N VAL A 29 0.24 -3.39 -1.10
CA VAL A 29 0.62 -1.99 -0.88
C VAL A 29 0.58 -1.70 0.62
N LYS A 30 1.64 -1.10 1.14
CA LYS A 30 1.73 -0.65 2.52
C LYS A 30 2.21 0.79 2.59
N VAL A 31 1.93 1.43 3.73
CA VAL A 31 2.52 2.71 4.09
C VAL A 31 3.81 2.44 4.86
N GLN A 32 4.91 3.08 4.44
CA GLN A 32 6.13 3.10 5.23
C GLN A 32 5.91 4.06 6.41
N ASN A 33 5.78 3.50 7.61
CA ASN A 33 5.79 4.28 8.83
C ASN A 33 7.24 4.61 9.23
N LEU A 34 7.42 5.77 9.84
CA LEU A 34 8.70 6.28 10.29
C LEU A 34 9.10 5.53 11.58
N ASP A 35 9.57 4.30 11.46
CA ASP A 35 10.02 3.47 12.60
C ASP A 35 11.40 3.91 13.12
N GLY A 36 11.59 5.21 13.33
CA GLY A 36 12.75 5.78 14.04
C GLY A 36 14.12 5.63 13.34
N THR A 37 14.23 4.90 12.24
CA THR A 37 15.46 4.78 11.46
C THR A 37 15.62 5.96 10.50
N LEU A 38 16.72 6.69 10.68
CA LEU A 38 17.16 7.95 10.05
C LEU A 38 17.11 8.04 8.50
N CYS A 39 16.70 6.99 7.78
CA CYS A 39 16.70 6.93 6.32
C CYS A 39 15.35 7.27 5.67
N ASN A 40 14.25 7.30 6.44
CA ASN A 40 12.93 7.69 5.96
C ASN A 40 12.55 9.03 6.60
N THR A 41 12.44 10.09 5.81
CA THR A 41 12.05 11.42 6.31
C THR A 41 10.56 11.71 6.15
N HIS A 42 9.87 10.97 5.28
CA HIS A 42 8.46 11.17 4.96
C HIS A 42 7.76 9.83 4.74
N PRO A 43 6.47 9.70 5.11
CA PRO A 43 5.68 8.51 4.79
C PRO A 43 5.45 8.41 3.28
N TYR A 44 5.57 7.21 2.74
CA TYR A 44 5.30 6.92 1.33
C TYR A 44 4.68 5.54 1.17
N LEU A 45 4.08 5.30 0.00
CA LEU A 45 3.55 4.00 -0.36
C LEU A 45 4.65 3.14 -0.99
N TYR A 46 4.69 1.88 -0.59
CA TYR A 46 5.54 0.88 -1.23
C TYR A 46 4.74 -0.39 -1.50
N VAL A 47 5.16 -1.10 -2.53
CA VAL A 47 4.68 -2.45 -2.82
C VAL A 47 5.66 -3.44 -2.19
N GLU A 48 5.13 -4.35 -1.39
CA GLU A 48 5.83 -5.51 -0.84
C GLU A 48 5.43 -6.75 -1.64
N SER A 49 6.42 -7.56 -2.00
CA SER A 49 6.25 -8.87 -2.63
C SER A 49 7.35 -9.82 -2.16
N ARG A 50 7.35 -11.05 -2.66
CA ARG A 50 8.45 -12.00 -2.41
C ARG A 50 9.83 -11.50 -2.88
N PHE A 51 9.86 -10.51 -3.77
CA PHE A 51 11.09 -9.92 -4.32
C PHE A 51 11.60 -8.71 -3.54
N GLY A 52 10.91 -8.32 -2.46
CA GLY A 52 11.27 -7.19 -1.62
C GLY A 52 10.28 -6.04 -1.71
N ARG A 53 10.76 -4.83 -1.39
CA ARG A 53 9.98 -3.60 -1.25
C ARG A 53 10.41 -2.57 -2.26
N VAL A 54 9.45 -1.99 -2.97
CA VAL A 54 9.71 -0.97 -3.98
C VAL A 54 8.77 0.21 -3.75
N PRO A 55 9.27 1.45 -3.69
CA PRO A 55 8.42 2.64 -3.65
C PRO A 55 7.42 2.63 -4.81
N TRP A 56 6.19 3.02 -4.55
CA TRP A 56 5.09 2.87 -5.49
C TRP A 56 4.22 4.12 -5.54
N ILE A 57 3.81 4.48 -6.76
CA ILE A 57 2.88 5.55 -7.04
C ILE A 57 1.69 4.91 -7.77
N PRO A 58 0.44 5.12 -7.29
CA PRO A 58 -0.72 4.57 -7.96
C PRO A 58 -0.90 5.22 -9.33
N ASN A 59 -1.23 4.40 -10.34
CA ASN A 59 -1.68 4.90 -11.63
C ASN A 59 -3.19 5.19 -11.63
N TYR A 60 -3.70 5.82 -12.69
CA TYR A 60 -5.11 6.18 -12.76
C TYR A 60 -6.04 4.96 -12.70
N VAL A 61 -5.69 3.85 -13.34
CA VAL A 61 -6.52 2.64 -13.33
C VAL A 61 -6.71 2.12 -11.90
N GLU A 62 -5.64 2.15 -11.10
CA GLU A 62 -5.64 1.76 -9.68
C GLU A 62 -6.43 2.74 -8.81
N LEU A 63 -6.31 4.05 -9.05
CA LEU A 63 -7.06 5.08 -8.34
C LEU A 63 -8.58 4.96 -8.58
N PHE A 64 -9.00 4.60 -9.79
CA PHE A 64 -10.42 4.43 -10.14
C PHE A 64 -10.98 3.04 -9.77
N ALA A 65 -10.14 2.10 -9.34
CA ALA A 65 -10.60 0.77 -8.95
C ALA A 65 -11.45 0.82 -7.67
N LYS A 66 -12.55 0.04 -7.64
CA LYS A 66 -13.50 -0.05 -6.51
C LYS A 66 -13.41 -1.37 -5.74
N GLU A 67 -12.48 -2.21 -6.15
CA GLU A 67 -12.29 -3.58 -5.72
C GLU A 67 -11.05 -3.75 -4.83
N TRP A 68 -10.60 -2.69 -4.17
CA TRP A 68 -9.52 -2.81 -3.19
C TRP A 68 -9.95 -3.67 -2.00
N GLU A 69 -9.00 -4.42 -1.46
CA GLU A 69 -9.16 -5.28 -0.29
C GLU A 69 -8.07 -4.96 0.74
N ILE A 70 -8.40 -5.10 2.02
CA ILE A 70 -7.47 -4.96 3.14
C ILE A 70 -6.96 -6.36 3.53
N VAL A 71 -5.64 -6.49 3.70
CA VAL A 71 -4.93 -7.74 4.01
C VAL A 71 -3.82 -7.55 5.03
#